data_AF-Q4RCP1-F1
#
_entry.id   AF-Q4RCP1-F1
#
_cell.length_a   1.000
_cell.length_b   1.000
_cell.length_c   1.000
_cell.angle_alpha   90.00
_cell.angle_beta   90.00
_cell.angle_gamma   90.00
#
_symmetry.space_group_name_H-M   'P 1'
#
loop_
_entity.id
_entity.type
_entity.pdbx_description
1 polymer ?
#
loop_
_entity_poly.entity_id
_entity_poly.type
_entity_poly.pdbx_seq_one_letter_code
_entity_poly.pdbx_strand_id
1 'polypeptide(L)'
;YFSTTPFAPPHQKYLAARPSLLALVHVRLPPVLSASSTLQKPAKVHKALHSKGVLLMAASETEDSDILWCINHDSFPFKKPLMETQMMSNVDGHSWAICAVNEERPAKIFTPLNKELIPITDSPVVVQQHNIPPQKFVLLSAKGSHIFQKFRPVDQLRHLFVSCAGGESEEIERFFKLHREEQACATALILACSNAACDREVSQWATR
;
A
#
# COMPACT_ATOMS: atom_id res chain seq x y z
N TYR A 1 5.48 -16.99 0.75
CA TYR A 1 5.54 -16.58 2.18
C TYR A 1 6.10 -17.73 2.97
N PHE A 2 7.19 -17.50 3.69
CA PHE A 2 7.81 -18.50 4.55
C PHE A 2 7.70 -18.06 6.00
N SER A 3 7.45 -19.00 6.91
CA SER A 3 7.63 -18.78 8.35
C SER A 3 8.92 -19.45 8.81
N THR A 4 9.45 -18.99 9.94
CA THR A 4 10.60 -19.61 10.61
C THR A 4 10.34 -19.73 12.09
N THR A 5 10.90 -20.77 12.71
CA THR A 5 10.89 -20.96 14.15
C THR A 5 12.32 -20.80 14.68
N PRO A 6 12.52 -19.99 15.73
CA PRO A 6 13.83 -19.86 16.36
C PRO A 6 14.23 -21.18 17.03
N PHE A 7 15.50 -21.55 16.92
CA PHE A 7 16.08 -22.62 17.71
C PHE A 7 16.39 -22.09 19.12
N ALA A 8 15.44 -22.25 20.05
CA ALA A 8 15.61 -21.84 21.44
C ALA A 8 15.73 -23.07 22.36
N PRO A 9 16.89 -23.31 23.01
CA PRO A 9 16.97 -24.28 24.10
C PRO A 9 16.08 -23.82 25.27
N PRO A 10 15.52 -24.75 26.07
CA PRO A 10 14.51 -24.45 27.10
C PRO A 10 14.95 -23.45 28.19
N HIS A 11 16.25 -23.15 28.30
CA HIS A 11 16.82 -22.25 29.31
C HIS A 11 17.21 -20.85 28.81
N GLN A 12 17.03 -20.53 27.52
CA GLN A 12 17.46 -19.23 26.98
C GLN A 12 16.26 -18.42 26.46
N LYS A 13 15.59 -17.75 27.40
CA LYS A 13 14.53 -16.79 27.09
C LYS A 13 15.16 -15.48 26.61
N TYR A 14 14.92 -15.12 25.34
CA TYR A 14 15.11 -13.77 24.77
C TYR A 14 16.51 -13.30 24.34
N LEU A 15 17.30 -14.14 23.68
CA LEU A 15 18.38 -13.64 22.81
C LEU A 15 18.14 -14.14 21.38
N ALA A 16 18.51 -13.32 20.38
CA ALA A 16 18.27 -13.54 18.96
C ALA A 16 18.66 -14.96 18.51
N ALA A 17 17.70 -15.88 18.62
CA ALA A 17 17.91 -17.30 18.42
C ALA A 17 17.97 -17.60 16.92
N ARG A 18 18.90 -18.48 16.54
CA ARG A 18 19.14 -18.82 15.14
C ARG A 18 17.85 -19.41 14.52
N PRO A 19 17.39 -18.93 13.35
CA PRO A 19 16.26 -19.54 12.65
C PRO A 19 16.64 -20.97 12.24
N SER A 20 15.74 -21.93 12.48
CA SER A 20 16.01 -23.37 12.29
C SER A 20 15.54 -23.91 10.95
N LEU A 21 14.40 -23.42 10.45
CA LEU A 21 13.76 -23.89 9.23
C LEU A 21 12.99 -22.77 8.54
N LEU A 22 12.76 -22.94 7.24
CA LEU A 22 11.82 -22.13 6.45
C LEU A 22 10.67 -23.04 6.01
N ALA A 23 9.47 -22.79 6.54
CA ALA A 23 8.27 -23.51 6.14
C ALA A 23 7.46 -22.66 5.16
N LEU A 24 7.10 -23.20 3.99
CA LEU A 24 6.22 -22.52 3.06
C LEU A 24 4.81 -22.44 3.65
N VAL A 25 4.32 -21.22 3.88
CA VAL A 25 3.00 -20.99 4.48
C VAL A 25 1.95 -20.65 3.43
N HIS A 26 2.34 -19.84 2.45
CA HIS A 26 1.40 -19.28 1.49
C HIS A 26 2.10 -18.94 0.18
N VAL A 27 1.40 -19.15 -0.94
CA VAL A 27 1.84 -18.75 -2.28
C VAL A 27 0.78 -17.82 -2.84
N ARG A 28 1.19 -16.62 -3.27
CA ARG A 28 0.33 -15.72 -4.05
C ARG A 28 0.62 -15.95 -5.52
N LEU A 29 -0.42 -16.22 -6.27
CA LEU A 29 -0.37 -16.34 -7.71
C LEU A 29 -0.71 -14.97 -8.32
N PRO A 30 -0.07 -14.58 -9.44
CA PRO A 30 -0.50 -13.40 -10.18
C PRO A 30 -2.00 -13.47 -10.50
N PRO A 31 -2.73 -12.34 -10.48
CA PRO A 31 -4.19 -12.25 -10.59
C PRO A 31 -4.80 -12.75 -11.92
N VAL A 32 -4.01 -13.41 -12.76
CA VAL A 32 -4.32 -13.80 -14.15
C VAL A 32 -4.17 -15.33 -14.33
N LEU A 33 -4.03 -16.10 -13.25
CA LEU A 33 -4.11 -17.57 -13.29
C LEU A 33 -5.57 -18.07 -13.35
N SER A 34 -6.39 -17.45 -14.19
CA SER A 34 -7.68 -17.96 -14.66
C SER A 34 -7.53 -18.26 -16.16
N ALA A 35 -8.02 -19.41 -16.62
CA ALA A 35 -7.72 -19.97 -17.94
C ALA A 35 -8.12 -19.11 -19.18
N SER A 36 -8.74 -17.94 -18.99
CA SER A 36 -9.35 -17.13 -20.05
C SER A 36 -8.82 -15.69 -20.17
N SER A 37 -7.86 -15.26 -19.35
CA SER A 37 -7.47 -13.84 -19.33
C SER A 37 -6.32 -13.48 -20.28
N THR A 38 -6.50 -12.40 -21.03
CA THR A 38 -5.57 -11.81 -22.02
C THR A 38 -4.62 -10.75 -21.45
N LEU A 39 -4.67 -10.49 -20.13
CA LEU A 39 -3.78 -9.51 -19.47
C LEU A 39 -2.34 -10.04 -19.41
N GLN A 40 -1.36 -9.16 -19.67
CA GLN A 40 0.06 -9.48 -19.58
C GLN A 40 0.39 -10.10 -18.22
N LYS A 41 1.24 -11.13 -18.22
CA LYS A 41 1.78 -11.74 -16.99
C LYS A 41 3.09 -11.04 -16.66
N PRO A 42 3.40 -10.75 -15.38
CA PRO A 42 4.74 -10.32 -15.02
C PRO A 42 5.74 -11.42 -15.42
N ALA A 43 6.53 -11.12 -16.45
CA ALA A 43 7.57 -11.98 -16.99
C ALA A 43 8.91 -11.23 -16.92
N LYS A 44 10.03 -11.95 -16.78
CA LYS A 44 11.36 -11.34 -16.67
C LYS A 44 11.46 -10.28 -15.55
N VAL A 45 10.86 -10.57 -14.38
CA VAL A 45 11.00 -9.74 -13.19
C VAL A 45 12.44 -9.81 -12.70
N HIS A 46 13.13 -8.67 -12.68
CA HIS A 46 14.54 -8.58 -12.32
C HIS A 46 14.76 -7.78 -11.02
N LYS A 47 13.76 -7.01 -10.57
CA LYS A 47 13.74 -6.37 -9.24
C LYS A 47 12.37 -6.53 -8.59
N ALA A 48 12.36 -6.71 -7.28
CA ALA A 48 11.14 -6.71 -6.48
C ALA A 48 11.40 -6.10 -5.10
N LEU A 49 10.41 -5.40 -4.57
CA LEU A 49 10.42 -4.84 -3.22
C LEU A 49 9.07 -5.15 -2.56
N HIS A 50 9.11 -5.70 -1.35
CA HIS A 50 7.92 -5.86 -0.51
C HIS A 50 8.10 -5.09 0.80
N SER A 51 7.30 -4.05 1.02
CA SER A 51 7.31 -3.26 2.26
C SER A 51 5.89 -2.91 2.69
N LYS A 52 5.57 -3.12 3.97
CA LYS A 52 4.25 -2.85 4.60
C LYS A 52 3.04 -3.32 3.77
N GLY A 53 3.13 -4.52 3.19
CA GLY A 53 2.06 -5.13 2.38
C GLY A 53 1.82 -4.47 1.02
N VAL A 54 2.81 -3.70 0.52
CA VAL A 54 2.92 -3.27 -0.87
C VAL A 54 4.01 -4.10 -1.54
N LEU A 55 3.71 -4.64 -2.72
CA LEU A 55 4.66 -5.32 -3.59
C LEU A 55 4.89 -4.49 -4.85
N LEU A 56 6.14 -4.16 -5.12
CA LEU A 56 6.61 -3.53 -6.34
C LEU A 56 7.47 -4.53 -7.11
N MET A 57 7.27 -4.67 -8.42
CA MET A 57 8.09 -5.53 -9.27
C MET A 57 8.42 -4.82 -10.58
N ALA A 58 9.70 -4.73 -10.93
CA ALA A 58 10.12 -4.27 -12.26
C ALA A 58 10.33 -5.47 -13.17
N ALA A 59 9.62 -5.47 -14.29
CA ALA A 59 9.62 -6.52 -15.30
C ALA A 59 10.07 -5.92 -16.64
N SER A 60 10.94 -6.60 -17.36
CA SER A 60 11.41 -6.09 -18.66
C SER A 60 10.45 -6.48 -19.78
N GLU A 61 9.93 -5.47 -20.48
CA GLU A 61 9.08 -5.64 -21.65
C GLU A 61 9.94 -5.68 -22.92
N THR A 62 10.83 -4.72 -23.08
CA THR A 62 11.85 -4.67 -24.16
C THR A 62 13.24 -4.47 -23.57
N GLU A 63 14.28 -4.37 -24.40
CA GLU A 63 15.65 -4.09 -23.93
C GLU A 63 15.78 -2.69 -23.28
N ASP A 64 14.94 -1.74 -23.72
CA ASP A 64 14.98 -0.34 -23.30
C ASP A 64 13.71 0.14 -22.57
N SER A 65 12.78 -0.77 -22.26
CA SER A 65 11.56 -0.46 -21.51
C SER A 65 11.22 -1.53 -20.47
N ASP A 66 10.92 -1.06 -19.27
CA ASP A 66 10.42 -1.88 -18.20
C ASP A 66 8.98 -1.50 -17.84
N ILE A 67 8.26 -2.45 -17.23
CA ILE A 67 6.95 -2.23 -16.63
C ILE A 67 7.09 -2.43 -15.12
N LEU A 68 6.66 -1.43 -14.36
CA LEU A 68 6.50 -1.50 -12.93
C LEU A 68 5.10 -2.03 -12.58
N TRP A 69 5.08 -3.15 -11.88
CA TRP A 69 3.90 -3.73 -11.28
C TRP A 69 3.79 -3.31 -9.82
N CYS A 70 2.64 -2.77 -9.44
CA CYS A 70 2.34 -2.34 -8.08
C CYS A 70 1.13 -3.13 -7.56
N ILE A 71 1.27 -3.79 -6.41
CA ILE A 71 0.18 -4.55 -5.77
C ILE A 71 0.07 -4.11 -4.31
N ASN A 72 -1.14 -3.77 -3.85
CA ASN A 72 -1.41 -3.34 -2.48
C ASN A 72 -2.80 -3.77 -2.00
N HIS A 73 -3.00 -3.87 -0.69
CA HIS A 73 -4.26 -4.33 -0.08
C HIS A 73 -4.98 -3.25 0.74
N ASP A 74 -4.43 -2.03 0.79
CA ASP A 74 -4.85 -0.95 1.68
C ASP A 74 -6.28 -0.47 1.52
N SER A 75 -6.87 -0.61 0.33
CA SER A 75 -8.27 -0.23 0.07
C SER A 75 -9.27 -1.19 0.71
N PHE A 76 -8.81 -2.33 1.26
CA PHE A 76 -9.66 -3.41 1.77
C PHE A 76 -9.31 -3.84 3.21
N PRO A 77 -9.12 -2.92 4.17
CA PRO A 77 -8.59 -3.25 5.49
C PRO A 77 -9.54 -4.12 6.33
N PHE A 78 -10.85 -4.04 6.07
CA PHE A 78 -11.89 -4.74 6.84
C PHE A 78 -12.58 -5.87 6.06
N LYS A 79 -12.09 -6.19 4.85
CA LYS A 79 -12.62 -7.33 4.09
C LYS A 79 -11.98 -8.62 4.63
N LYS A 80 -12.81 -9.61 4.96
CA LYS A 80 -12.35 -10.93 5.45
C LYS A 80 -11.49 -11.67 4.41
N PRO A 81 -11.88 -11.78 3.13
CA PRO A 81 -10.97 -12.30 2.12
C PRO A 81 -9.87 -11.27 1.83
N LEU A 82 -8.65 -11.75 1.61
CA LEU A 82 -7.56 -10.90 1.11
C LEU A 82 -7.96 -10.36 -0.26
N MET A 83 -8.04 -9.04 -0.37
CA MET A 83 -8.28 -8.34 -1.62
C MET A 83 -7.11 -7.41 -1.88
N GLU A 84 -6.63 -7.39 -3.12
CA GLU A 84 -5.49 -6.57 -3.53
C GLU A 84 -5.84 -5.81 -4.81
N THR A 85 -5.44 -4.55 -4.87
CA THR A 85 -5.46 -3.73 -6.07
C THR A 85 -4.12 -3.91 -6.78
N GLN A 86 -4.18 -3.94 -8.11
CA GLN A 86 -3.00 -3.97 -8.96
C GLN A 86 -2.98 -2.75 -9.89
N MET A 87 -1.79 -2.26 -10.19
CA MET A 87 -1.54 -1.20 -11.17
C MET A 87 -0.26 -1.51 -11.93
N MET A 88 -0.22 -1.15 -13.21
CA MET A 88 0.97 -1.21 -14.05
C MET A 88 1.34 0.20 -14.49
N SER A 89 2.63 0.51 -14.49
CA SER A 89 3.17 1.78 -14.96
C SER A 89 4.39 1.52 -15.81
N ASN A 90 4.45 2.16 -16.98
CA ASN A 90 5.60 2.05 -17.87
C ASN A 90 6.77 2.84 -17.29
N VAL A 91 7.97 2.27 -17.42
CA VAL A 91 9.23 2.85 -16.95
C VAL A 91 10.17 2.93 -18.14
N ASP A 92 10.64 4.14 -18.42
CA ASP A 92 11.58 4.36 -19.49
C ASP A 92 12.99 3.90 -19.07
N GLY A 93 13.53 2.94 -19.82
CA GLY A 93 14.83 2.35 -19.55
C GLY A 93 14.80 1.23 -18.50
N HIS A 94 15.90 0.48 -18.45
CA HIS A 94 16.07 -0.63 -17.52
C HIS A 94 16.17 -0.17 -16.05
N SER A 95 15.54 -0.90 -15.13
CA SER A 95 15.42 -0.59 -13.71
C SER A 95 16.57 -1.17 -12.89
N TRP A 96 17.36 -0.31 -12.28
CA TRP A 96 18.53 -0.69 -11.49
C TRP A 96 18.18 -1.02 -10.04
N ALA A 97 17.33 -0.20 -9.41
CA ALA A 97 17.00 -0.33 -8.00
C ALA A 97 15.59 0.16 -7.68
N ILE A 98 14.95 -0.50 -6.70
CA ILE A 98 13.67 -0.09 -6.09
C ILE A 98 13.90 0.04 -4.59
N CYS A 99 13.51 1.16 -3.99
CA CYS A 99 13.66 1.41 -2.56
C CYS A 99 12.44 2.12 -1.98
N ALA A 100 12.10 1.84 -0.72
CA ALA A 100 11.12 2.61 0.05
C ALA A 100 11.81 3.79 0.75
N VAL A 101 11.21 4.97 0.65
CA VAL A 101 11.71 6.20 1.28
C VAL A 101 10.90 6.47 2.54
N ASN A 102 11.60 6.84 3.62
CA ASN A 102 11.04 7.20 4.93
C ASN A 102 10.26 6.06 5.60
N GLU A 103 10.96 5.02 6.06
CA GLU A 103 10.42 4.03 6.98
C GLU A 103 10.51 4.51 8.44
N GLU A 104 9.90 5.66 8.77
CA GLU A 104 9.66 5.96 10.18
C GLU A 104 8.60 4.98 10.69
N ARG A 105 8.97 4.18 11.69
CA ARG A 105 8.03 3.32 12.39
C ARG A 105 7.25 4.22 13.35
N PRO A 106 5.92 4.34 13.21
CA PRO A 106 5.15 5.09 14.19
C PRO A 106 5.39 4.48 15.57
N ALA A 107 5.62 5.31 16.58
CA ALA A 107 5.72 4.85 17.95
C ALA A 107 4.43 4.10 18.29
N LYS A 108 4.53 2.79 18.56
CA LYS A 108 3.38 2.04 19.06
C LYS A 108 2.95 2.71 20.35
N ILE A 109 1.70 3.18 20.42
CA ILE A 109 1.17 3.81 21.62
C ILE A 109 0.99 2.71 22.68
N PHE A 110 1.98 2.59 23.57
CA PHE A 110 1.93 1.65 24.68
C PHE A 110 1.21 2.29 25.86
N THR A 111 -0.01 1.84 26.13
CA THR A 111 -0.70 2.12 27.39
C THR A 111 -0.65 0.87 28.29
N PRO A 112 -0.67 1.03 29.62
CA PRO A 112 -0.74 -0.10 30.56
C PRO A 112 -1.94 -1.03 30.29
N LEU A 113 -3.02 -0.49 29.71
CA LEU A 113 -4.25 -1.20 29.35
C LEU A 113 -4.15 -2.04 28.07
N ASN A 114 -3.25 -1.69 27.14
CA ASN A 114 -3.11 -2.38 25.85
C ASN A 114 -1.97 -3.40 25.82
N LYS A 115 -1.19 -3.55 26.90
CA LYS A 115 0.03 -4.38 26.93
C LYS A 115 -0.17 -5.82 26.46
N GLU A 116 -1.34 -6.42 26.74
CA GLU A 116 -1.66 -7.81 26.39
C GLU A 116 -2.63 -7.96 25.20
N LEU A 117 -3.21 -6.85 24.72
CA LEU A 117 -4.23 -6.82 23.66
C LEU A 117 -3.68 -6.32 22.31
N ILE A 118 -2.35 -6.11 22.21
CA ILE A 118 -1.74 -5.58 20.99
C ILE A 118 -1.94 -6.59 19.86
N PRO A 119 -2.65 -6.23 18.77
CA PRO A 119 -2.71 -7.09 17.61
C PRO A 119 -1.30 -7.35 17.10
N ILE A 120 -1.04 -8.60 16.71
CA ILE A 120 0.23 -9.04 16.10
C ILE A 120 0.52 -8.26 14.80
N THR A 121 -0.52 -7.65 14.20
CA THR A 121 -0.49 -6.96 12.92
C THR A 121 -0.47 -5.43 13.09
N ASP A 122 0.18 -4.75 12.13
CA ASP A 122 0.15 -3.29 12.05
C ASP A 122 -1.29 -2.77 11.86
N SER A 123 -1.59 -1.59 12.42
CA SER A 123 -2.92 -0.98 12.27
C SER A 123 -3.15 -0.56 10.81
N PRO A 124 -4.39 -0.63 10.30
CA PRO A 124 -4.69 -0.32 8.92
C PRO A 124 -4.47 1.17 8.60
N VAL A 125 -4.18 1.47 7.33
CA VAL A 125 -3.85 2.84 6.87
C VAL A 125 -4.96 3.85 7.10
N VAL A 126 -6.24 3.43 7.03
CA VAL A 126 -7.40 4.30 7.34
C VAL A 126 -7.33 4.89 8.75
N VAL A 127 -6.68 4.21 9.71
CA VAL A 127 -6.49 4.71 11.08
C VAL A 127 -5.27 5.62 11.17
N GLN A 128 -4.20 5.30 10.44
CA GLN A 128 -2.91 6.00 10.57
C GLN A 128 -2.75 7.22 9.65
N GLN A 129 -3.62 7.36 8.64
CA GLN A 129 -3.48 8.34 7.54
C GLN A 129 -3.37 9.81 7.98
N HIS A 130 -3.88 10.18 9.16
CA HIS A 130 -3.82 11.54 9.69
C HIS A 130 -2.49 11.89 10.37
N ASN A 131 -1.78 10.89 10.91
CA ASN A 131 -0.53 11.09 11.65
C ASN A 131 0.72 10.71 10.85
N ILE A 132 0.56 9.91 9.79
CA ILE A 132 1.69 9.37 9.04
C ILE A 132 1.71 9.94 7.62
N PRO A 133 2.87 10.45 7.16
CA PRO A 133 3.02 10.89 5.78
C PRO A 133 2.84 9.72 4.80
N PRO A 134 2.44 10.01 3.54
CA PRO A 134 2.27 8.98 2.54
C PRO A 134 3.59 8.26 2.24
N GLN A 135 3.54 6.94 2.09
CA GLN A 135 4.72 6.13 1.79
C GLN A 135 5.22 6.44 0.38
N LYS A 136 6.52 6.72 0.26
CA LYS A 136 7.17 7.02 -1.01
C LYS A 136 8.11 5.89 -1.40
N PHE A 137 8.27 5.70 -2.69
CA PHE A 137 9.18 4.71 -3.28
C PHE A 137 10.00 5.39 -4.37
N VAL A 138 11.25 4.97 -4.50
CA VAL A 138 12.16 5.43 -5.56
C VAL A 138 12.48 4.25 -6.44
N LEU A 139 12.31 4.44 -7.73
CA LEU A 139 12.78 3.55 -8.79
C LEU A 139 13.87 4.28 -9.56
N LEU A 140 15.06 3.69 -9.57
CA LEU A 140 16.16 4.18 -10.38
C LEU A 140 16.18 3.40 -11.69
N SER A 141 15.96 4.08 -12.82
CA SER A 141 16.11 3.53 -14.17
C SER A 141 17.33 4.11 -14.87
N ALA A 142 17.73 3.50 -15.98
CA ALA A 142 18.85 3.96 -16.80
C ALA A 142 18.66 5.40 -17.34
N LYS A 143 17.42 5.88 -17.46
CA LYS A 143 17.11 7.23 -17.95
C LYS A 143 16.86 8.25 -16.84
N GLY A 144 16.63 7.81 -15.60
CA GLY A 144 16.39 8.72 -14.48
C GLY A 144 15.80 8.07 -13.25
N SER A 145 15.43 8.89 -12.26
CA SER A 145 14.78 8.44 -11.03
C SER A 145 13.30 8.79 -11.03
N HIS A 146 12.46 7.80 -10.72
CA HIS A 146 11.02 7.97 -10.57
C HIS A 146 10.66 7.88 -9.09
N ILE A 147 9.85 8.82 -8.62
CA ILE A 147 9.32 8.82 -7.25
C ILE A 147 7.85 8.47 -7.31
N PHE A 148 7.49 7.34 -6.71
CA PHE A 148 6.12 6.89 -6.57
C PHE A 148 5.63 7.20 -5.17
N GLN A 149 4.39 7.68 -5.07
CA GLN A 149 3.74 7.90 -3.79
C GLN A 149 2.50 7.03 -3.71
N LYS A 150 2.41 6.26 -2.63
CA LYS A 150 1.20 5.50 -2.32
C LYS A 150 0.12 6.46 -1.84
N PHE A 151 -1.02 6.48 -2.53
CA PHE A 151 -2.16 7.28 -2.11
C PHE A 151 -2.83 6.67 -0.88
N ARG A 152 -3.02 7.49 0.16
CA ARG A 152 -3.89 7.19 1.30
C ARG A 152 -5.36 7.40 0.88
N PRO A 153 -6.35 6.88 1.63
CA PRO A 153 -7.76 7.13 1.35
C PRO A 153 -8.10 8.62 1.21
N VAL A 154 -7.52 9.49 2.05
CA VAL A 154 -7.62 10.95 1.93
C VAL A 154 -7.10 11.46 0.57
N ASP A 155 -5.94 10.96 0.12
CA ASP A 155 -5.34 11.39 -1.15
C ASP A 155 -6.16 10.88 -2.35
N GLN A 156 -6.72 9.66 -2.25
CA GLN A 156 -7.62 9.09 -3.25
C GLN A 156 -8.90 9.91 -3.38
N LEU A 157 -9.56 10.23 -2.26
CA LEU A 157 -10.80 11.02 -2.27
C LEU A 157 -10.55 12.44 -2.80
N ARG A 158 -9.44 13.07 -2.39
CA ARG A 158 -9.00 14.35 -2.95
C ARG A 158 -8.80 14.29 -4.45
N HIS A 159 -8.16 13.24 -4.95
CA HIS A 159 -7.96 13.04 -6.39
C HIS A 159 -9.28 12.89 -7.13
N LEU A 160 -10.25 12.15 -6.57
CA LEU A 160 -11.58 11.99 -7.15
C LEU A 160 -12.31 13.34 -7.24
N PHE A 161 -12.32 14.13 -6.17
CA PHE A 161 -12.92 15.46 -6.16
C PHE A 161 -12.34 16.39 -7.24
N VAL A 162 -11.02 16.41 -7.38
CA VAL A 162 -10.35 17.24 -8.41
C VAL A 162 -10.63 16.73 -9.81
N SER A 163 -10.64 15.40 -10.00
CA SER A 163 -10.85 14.78 -11.33
C SER A 163 -12.28 14.94 -11.83
N CYS A 164 -13.25 14.90 -10.92
CA CYS A 164 -14.67 15.03 -11.22
C CYS A 164 -15.17 16.49 -11.12
N ALA A 165 -14.29 17.43 -10.70
CA ALA A 165 -14.59 18.85 -10.49
C ALA A 165 -15.85 19.10 -9.63
N GLY A 166 -16.10 18.26 -8.63
CA GLY A 166 -17.30 18.35 -7.81
C GLY A 166 -17.50 17.15 -6.87
N GLY A 167 -18.47 17.29 -5.96
CA GLY A 167 -18.80 16.28 -4.94
C GLY A 167 -19.83 15.24 -5.36
N GLU A 168 -20.49 15.44 -6.50
CA GLU A 168 -21.58 14.58 -6.99
C GLU A 168 -21.12 13.84 -8.25
N SER A 169 -20.39 12.73 -8.05
CA SER A 169 -19.98 11.84 -9.14
C SER A 169 -20.12 10.37 -8.75
N GLU A 170 -20.32 9.51 -9.75
CA GLU A 170 -20.45 8.07 -9.53
C GLU A 170 -19.17 7.46 -8.90
N GLU A 171 -18.00 8.00 -9.22
CA GLU A 171 -16.73 7.58 -8.65
C GLU A 171 -16.65 7.84 -7.15
N ILE A 172 -17.21 8.96 -6.69
CA ILE A 172 -17.29 9.30 -5.27
C ILE A 172 -18.26 8.34 -4.58
N GLU A 173 -19.43 8.05 -5.17
CA GLU A 173 -20.32 7.03 -4.62
C GLU A 173 -19.66 5.66 -4.50
N ARG A 174 -18.87 5.26 -5.51
CA ARG A 174 -18.11 4.00 -5.48
C ARG A 174 -17.07 4.01 -4.35
N PHE A 175 -16.42 5.14 -4.08
CA PHE A 175 -15.52 5.28 -2.94
C PHE A 175 -16.25 5.10 -1.59
N PHE A 176 -17.43 5.70 -1.43
CA PHE A 176 -18.27 5.55 -0.24
C PHE A 176 -18.78 4.10 -0.07
N LYS A 177 -19.21 3.46 -1.15
CA LYS A 177 -19.61 2.03 -1.15
C LYS A 177 -18.44 1.11 -0.76
N LEU A 178 -17.23 1.42 -1.20
CA LEU A 178 -16.04 0.63 -0.91
C LEU A 178 -15.60 0.73 0.56
N HIS A 179 -15.48 1.95 1.09
CA HIS A 179 -14.96 2.22 2.43
C HIS A 179 -16.03 2.20 3.55
N ARG A 180 -17.31 2.14 3.18
CA ARG A 180 -18.49 2.40 4.03
C ARG A 180 -18.62 3.88 4.38
N GLU A 181 -19.85 4.29 4.64
CA GLU A 181 -20.23 5.68 4.92
C GLU A 181 -19.43 6.27 6.09
N GLU A 182 -19.31 5.58 7.22
CA GLU A 182 -18.60 6.10 8.40
C GLU A 182 -17.14 6.52 8.09
N GLN A 183 -16.39 5.66 7.39
CA GLN A 183 -14.99 5.92 7.07
C GLN A 183 -14.84 6.94 5.94
N ALA A 184 -15.74 6.90 4.96
CA ALA A 184 -15.76 7.87 3.88
C ALA A 184 -16.08 9.27 4.41
N CYS A 185 -17.07 9.41 5.31
CA CYS A 185 -17.39 10.65 6.00
C CYS A 185 -16.23 11.14 6.88
N ALA A 186 -15.55 10.25 7.63
CA ALA A 186 -14.37 10.63 8.39
C ALA A 186 -13.24 11.16 7.49
N THR A 187 -13.05 10.53 6.33
CA THR A 187 -12.06 10.95 5.32
C THR A 187 -12.45 12.30 4.70
N ALA A 188 -13.72 12.51 4.39
CA ALA A 188 -14.26 13.77 3.89
C ALA A 188 -14.09 14.89 4.93
N LEU A 189 -14.34 14.61 6.21
CA LEU A 189 -14.15 15.56 7.30
C LEU A 189 -12.69 16.02 7.41
N ILE A 190 -11.72 15.11 7.23
CA ILE A 190 -10.29 15.47 7.20
C ILE A 190 -10.00 16.47 6.07
N LEU A 191 -10.58 16.26 4.88
CA LEU A 191 -10.42 17.18 3.74
C LEU A 191 -11.17 18.51 3.94
N ALA A 192 -12.36 18.47 4.52
CA ALA A 192 -13.15 19.66 4.86
C ALA A 192 -12.42 20.57 5.86
N CYS A 193 -11.66 19.98 6.78
CA CYS A 193 -10.83 20.69 7.75
C CYS A 193 -9.38 20.99 7.25
N SER A 194 -9.04 20.72 5.99
CA SER A 194 -7.72 21.03 5.45
C SER A 194 -7.54 22.55 5.33
N ASN A 195 -6.49 23.09 5.97
CA ASN A 195 -6.14 24.51 5.86
C ASN A 195 -5.18 24.81 4.69
N ALA A 196 -4.89 23.82 3.84
CA ALA A 196 -4.00 24.02 2.71
C ALA A 196 -4.68 24.91 1.65
N ALA A 197 -3.99 25.96 1.19
CA ALA A 197 -4.55 26.88 0.21
C ALA A 197 -4.96 26.20 -1.12
N CYS A 198 -4.26 25.13 -1.50
CA CYS A 198 -4.55 24.32 -2.69
C CYS A 198 -5.79 23.43 -2.54
N ASP A 199 -6.32 23.26 -1.33
CA ASP A 199 -7.47 22.40 -1.07
C ASP A 199 -8.76 23.19 -0.83
N ARG A 200 -8.76 24.52 -0.99
CA ARG A 200 -9.92 25.36 -0.64
C ARG A 200 -11.23 24.96 -1.34
N GLU A 201 -11.16 24.60 -2.63
CA GLU A 201 -12.31 24.09 -3.38
C GLU A 201 -12.67 22.66 -2.96
N VAL A 202 -11.66 21.82 -2.75
CA VAL A 202 -11.82 20.44 -2.28
C VAL A 202 -12.50 20.38 -0.91
N SER A 203 -12.15 21.28 0.01
CA SER A 203 -12.77 21.37 1.33
C SER A 203 -14.25 21.77 1.23
N GLN A 204 -14.61 22.65 0.28
CA GLN A 204 -16.02 23.00 0.04
C GLN A 204 -16.80 21.81 -0.51
N TRP A 205 -16.23 21.06 -1.46
CA TRP A 205 -16.87 19.85 -1.99
C TRP A 205 -16.99 18.75 -0.94
N ALA A 206 -15.98 18.60 -0.08
CA ALA A 206 -16.00 17.60 1.00
C ALA A 206 -16.97 17.94 2.15
N THR A 207 -17.41 19.21 2.25
CA THR A 207 -18.39 19.65 3.27
C THR A 207 -19.83 19.39 2.83
N ARG A 208 -20.08 19.27 1.52
CA ARG A 208 -21.41 18.98 0.96
C ARG A 208 -21.67 17.49 1.03
#